data_AF-A0A497FHN6-F1
#
_entry.id   AF-A0A497FHN6-F1
#
_cell.length_a   1.000
_cell.length_b   1.000
_cell.length_c   1.000
_cell.angle_alpha   90.00
_cell.angle_beta   90.00
_cell.angle_gamma   90.00
#
_symmetry.space_group_name_H-M   'P 1'
#
loop_
_entity.id
_entity.type
_entity.pdbx_description
1 polymer ?
#
loop_
_entity_poly.entity_id
_entity_poly.type
_entity_poly.pdbx_seq_one_letter_code
_entity_poly.pdbx_strand_id
1 'polypeptide(L)'
;MLSRIKRIVLRLVFRKRKHVHKWVQVSREPAITCSLCGKVLAYRVVYECDICGAKDCMIDVLENYSFVNDTVTQVNPHYQKVKLITLCRECYPKFVKKVEEIKKELKKYSTGFKVYVTKNVAQVTFRDIKSLIEWIQQFIIYISEPCEGYIEDSKEKVFGLEFYAVAKYPSGIIYKILVPYREILNELKHGSNVGEEVVV
;
A
#
# COMPACT_ATOMS: atom_id res chain seq x y z
N MET A 1 -24.77 -2.83 -45.12
CA MET A 1 -24.26 -4.08 -44.48
C MET A 1 -22.95 -4.63 -45.07
N LEU A 2 -22.59 -4.33 -46.33
CA LEU A 2 -21.33 -4.79 -46.97
C LEU A 2 -20.01 -4.27 -46.35
N SER A 3 -20.06 -3.28 -45.44
CA SER A 3 -18.87 -2.66 -44.84
C SER A 3 -18.26 -3.44 -43.67
N ARG A 4 -19.05 -4.28 -42.98
CA ARG A 4 -18.56 -5.10 -41.84
C ARG A 4 -17.85 -6.38 -42.31
N ILE A 5 -18.37 -7.03 -43.34
CA ILE A 5 -17.81 -8.27 -43.90
C ILE A 5 -16.44 -8.01 -44.56
N LYS A 6 -16.30 -6.92 -45.33
CA LYS A 6 -15.00 -6.50 -45.88
C LYS A 6 -13.94 -6.27 -44.79
N ARG A 7 -14.34 -5.69 -43.64
CA ARG A 7 -13.45 -5.46 -42.49
C ARG A 7 -12.94 -6.76 -41.85
N ILE A 8 -13.79 -7.80 -41.79
CA ILE A 8 -13.44 -9.11 -41.22
C ILE A 8 -12.49 -9.88 -42.17
N VAL A 9 -12.79 -9.88 -43.48
CA VAL A 9 -11.94 -10.56 -44.48
C VAL A 9 -10.57 -9.89 -44.60
N LEU A 10 -10.50 -8.55 -44.58
CA LEU A 10 -9.21 -7.82 -44.53
C LEU A 10 -8.40 -8.17 -43.27
N ARG A 11 -9.04 -8.25 -42.10
CA ARG A 11 -8.35 -8.66 -40.84
C ARG A 11 -7.76 -10.07 -40.89
N LEU A 12 -8.40 -11.00 -41.60
CA LEU A 12 -7.92 -12.39 -41.73
C LEU A 12 -6.78 -12.53 -42.75
N VAL A 13 -6.83 -11.78 -43.86
CA VAL A 13 -5.79 -11.84 -44.91
C VAL A 13 -4.50 -11.11 -44.48
N PHE A 14 -4.59 -10.03 -43.70
CA PHE A 14 -3.41 -9.29 -43.23
C PHE A 14 -2.69 -9.92 -42.03
N ARG A 15 -3.28 -10.92 -41.36
CA ARG A 15 -2.63 -11.63 -40.24
C ARG A 15 -1.35 -12.39 -40.61
N LYS A 16 -1.06 -12.59 -41.90
CA LYS A 16 0.12 -13.34 -42.39
C LYS A 16 1.18 -12.51 -43.12
N ARG A 17 0.98 -11.21 -43.36
CA ARG A 17 2.01 -10.34 -43.96
C ARG A 17 2.78 -9.61 -42.87
N LYS A 18 4.11 -9.81 -42.83
CA LYS A 18 5.04 -8.97 -42.06
C LYS A 18 4.91 -7.54 -42.58
N HIS A 19 4.05 -6.75 -41.98
CA HIS A 19 3.96 -5.32 -42.23
C HIS A 19 4.64 -4.60 -41.07
N VAL A 20 5.13 -3.40 -41.31
CA VAL A 20 5.65 -2.54 -40.26
C VAL A 20 4.46 -2.00 -39.48
N HIS A 21 4.46 -2.24 -38.16
CA HIS A 21 3.39 -1.75 -37.30
C HIS A 21 3.40 -0.22 -37.26
N LYS A 22 2.25 0.40 -37.51
CA LYS A 22 2.02 1.83 -37.32
C LYS A 22 1.11 2.02 -36.12
N TRP A 23 1.73 2.29 -34.98
CA TRP A 23 1.08 2.41 -33.69
C TRP A 23 0.40 3.77 -33.55
N VAL A 24 -0.89 3.76 -33.22
CA VAL A 24 -1.65 4.96 -32.83
C VAL A 24 -2.12 4.80 -31.40
N GLN A 25 -1.99 5.86 -30.60
CA GLN A 25 -2.51 5.87 -29.24
C GLN A 25 -4.03 5.87 -29.27
N VAL A 26 -4.64 4.87 -28.62
CA VAL A 26 -6.11 4.72 -28.57
C VAL A 26 -6.68 4.94 -27.18
N SER A 27 -5.88 4.82 -26.13
CA SER A 27 -6.29 5.13 -24.76
C SER A 27 -5.11 5.62 -23.93
N ARG A 28 -5.41 6.53 -23.00
CA ARG A 28 -4.51 7.00 -21.95
C ARG A 28 -5.31 7.18 -20.67
N GLU A 29 -5.06 6.33 -19.69
CA GLU A 29 -5.77 6.34 -18.40
C GLU A 29 -4.77 6.34 -17.23
N PRO A 30 -5.09 7.00 -16.10
CA PRO A 30 -4.25 6.95 -14.90
C PRO A 30 -4.04 5.50 -14.45
N ALA A 31 -2.79 5.07 -14.33
CA ALA A 31 -2.44 3.72 -13.89
C ALA A 31 -2.00 3.69 -12.42
N ILE A 32 -1.22 4.69 -12.02
CA ILE A 32 -0.63 4.79 -10.69
C ILE A 32 -0.89 6.19 -10.17
N THR A 33 -1.45 6.29 -8.97
CA THR A 33 -1.69 7.56 -8.27
C THR A 33 -0.99 7.53 -6.92
N CYS A 34 -0.55 8.69 -6.44
CA CYS A 34 -0.03 8.84 -5.09
C CYS A 34 -1.16 8.55 -4.10
N SER A 35 -0.95 7.58 -3.23
CA SER A 35 -1.90 7.17 -2.22
C SER A 35 -2.13 8.26 -1.17
N LEU A 36 -1.22 9.23 -1.00
CA LEU A 36 -1.38 10.37 -0.08
C LEU A 36 -2.10 11.56 -0.74
N CYS A 37 -1.50 12.16 -1.78
CA CYS A 37 -1.98 13.41 -2.38
C CYS A 37 -2.85 13.23 -3.65
N GLY A 38 -3.07 12.00 -4.12
CA GLY A 38 -3.88 11.73 -5.32
C GLY A 38 -3.22 12.05 -6.67
N LYS A 39 -2.05 12.69 -6.68
CA LYS A 39 -1.30 13.02 -7.91
C LYS A 39 -1.08 11.78 -8.79
N VAL A 40 -1.35 11.88 -10.09
CA VAL A 40 -1.06 10.82 -11.06
C VAL A 40 0.46 10.69 -11.23
N LEU A 41 0.98 9.47 -11.10
CA LEU A 41 2.41 9.15 -11.16
C LEU A 41 2.78 8.41 -12.44
N ALA A 42 1.84 7.65 -13.00
CA ALA A 42 2.00 6.99 -14.29
C ALA A 42 0.66 6.84 -15.02
N TYR A 43 0.72 6.89 -16.35
CA TYR A 43 -0.39 6.58 -17.23
C TYR A 43 -0.19 5.20 -17.87
N ARG A 44 -1.29 4.46 -18.03
CA ARG A 44 -1.33 3.32 -18.93
C ARG A 44 -1.70 3.85 -20.31
N VAL A 45 -0.83 3.62 -21.28
CA VAL A 45 -1.05 4.04 -22.66
C VAL A 45 -1.23 2.81 -23.52
N VAL A 46 -2.37 2.72 -24.19
CA VAL A 46 -2.68 1.63 -25.11
C VAL A 46 -2.50 2.13 -26.53
N TYR A 47 -1.69 1.41 -27.29
CA TYR A 47 -1.48 1.62 -28.72
C TYR A 47 -2.19 0.52 -29.51
N GLU A 48 -2.78 0.88 -30.63
CA GLU A 48 -3.33 -0.07 -31.60
C GLU A 48 -2.68 0.18 -32.96
N CYS A 49 -2.30 -0.88 -33.67
CA CYS A 49 -1.81 -0.77 -35.04
C CYS A 49 -2.99 -0.47 -35.97
N ASP A 50 -2.94 0.65 -36.69
CA ASP A 50 -4.03 1.08 -37.58
C ASP A 50 -4.23 0.15 -38.80
N ILE A 51 -3.25 -0.69 -39.13
CA ILE A 51 -3.31 -1.66 -40.23
C ILE A 51 -3.91 -2.99 -39.78
N CYS A 52 -3.36 -3.61 -38.72
CA CYS A 52 -3.72 -4.98 -38.33
C CYS A 52 -4.53 -5.09 -37.04
N GLY A 53 -4.69 -4.01 -36.29
CA GLY A 53 -5.39 -3.99 -35.00
C GLY A 53 -4.64 -4.70 -33.87
N ALA A 54 -3.35 -5.01 -34.04
CA ALA A 54 -2.51 -5.46 -32.93
C ALA A 54 -2.51 -4.40 -31.83
N LYS A 55 -2.50 -4.82 -30.56
CA LYS A 55 -2.48 -3.92 -29.40
C LYS A 55 -1.17 -4.05 -28.67
N ASP A 56 -0.66 -2.91 -28.22
CA ASP A 56 0.48 -2.81 -27.33
C ASP A 56 0.13 -1.90 -26.15
N CYS A 57 0.80 -2.09 -25.02
CA CYS A 57 0.52 -1.39 -23.78
C CYS A 57 1.84 -1.01 -23.12
N MET A 58 2.00 0.29 -22.84
CA MET A 58 3.13 0.79 -22.05
C MET A 58 2.66 1.52 -20.80
N ILE A 59 3.56 1.62 -19.82
CA ILE A 59 3.41 2.49 -18.66
C ILE A 59 4.30 3.72 -18.86
N ASP A 60 3.66 4.88 -19.00
CA ASP A 60 4.29 6.18 -19.12
C ASP A 60 4.46 6.79 -17.72
N VAL A 61 5.66 6.70 -17.16
CA VAL A 61 5.99 7.17 -15.81
C VAL A 61 6.32 8.66 -15.85
N LEU A 62 5.53 9.47 -15.14
CA LEU A 62 5.68 10.93 -15.11
C LEU A 62 6.77 11.38 -14.13
N GLU A 63 6.92 10.68 -13.02
CA GLU A 63 7.87 11.01 -11.96
C GLU A 63 8.30 9.74 -11.20
N ASN A 64 9.46 9.79 -10.56
CA ASN A 64 9.91 8.72 -9.65
C ASN A 64 9.00 8.63 -8.41
N TYR A 65 8.58 7.42 -8.08
CA TYR A 65 7.75 7.14 -6.91
C TYR A 65 8.29 5.96 -6.10
N SER A 66 7.90 5.91 -4.83
CA SER A 66 8.27 4.85 -3.89
C SER A 66 7.08 3.96 -3.57
N PHE A 67 7.37 2.73 -3.15
CA PHE A 67 6.35 1.77 -2.71
C PHE A 67 6.55 1.42 -1.24
N VAL A 68 5.45 1.21 -0.54
CA VAL A 68 5.39 0.61 0.79
C VAL A 68 4.45 -0.58 0.70
N ASN A 69 4.83 -1.73 1.26
CA ASN A 69 3.96 -2.90 1.31
C ASN A 69 2.75 -2.60 2.21
N ASP A 70 1.54 -2.86 1.73
CA ASP A 70 0.30 -2.68 2.50
C ASP A 70 -0.22 -4.04 2.94
N THR A 71 -0.60 -4.87 1.97
CA THR A 71 -1.13 -6.21 2.21
C THR A 71 -0.61 -7.20 1.18
N VAL A 72 -0.36 -8.44 1.59
CA VAL A 72 -0.07 -9.57 0.70
C VAL A 72 -1.11 -10.64 0.96
N THR A 73 -1.93 -10.95 -0.05
CA THR A 73 -2.97 -11.97 0.03
C THR A 73 -2.57 -13.20 -0.78
N GLN A 74 -2.51 -14.37 -0.15
CA GLN A 74 -2.32 -15.64 -0.83
C GLN A 74 -3.62 -16.05 -1.52
N VAL A 75 -3.62 -16.02 -2.86
CA VAL A 75 -4.78 -16.42 -3.66
C VAL A 75 -4.78 -17.93 -3.89
N ASN A 76 -3.59 -18.50 -4.15
CA ASN A 76 -3.36 -19.94 -4.26
C ASN A 76 -1.89 -20.28 -3.86
N PRO A 77 -1.49 -21.56 -3.81
CA PRO A 77 -0.14 -21.95 -3.38
C PRO A 77 1.01 -21.34 -4.20
N HIS A 78 0.75 -20.91 -5.44
CA HIS A 78 1.76 -20.38 -6.37
C HIS A 78 1.57 -18.90 -6.71
N TYR A 79 0.54 -18.24 -6.17
CA TYR A 79 0.20 -16.87 -6.53
C TYR A 79 -0.19 -16.05 -5.32
N GLN A 80 0.53 -14.94 -5.14
CA GLN A 80 0.28 -13.93 -4.12
C GLN A 80 -0.10 -12.62 -4.79
N LYS A 81 -1.17 -12.00 -4.29
CA LYS A 81 -1.58 -10.66 -4.68
C LYS A 81 -0.97 -9.67 -3.71
N VAL A 82 -0.09 -8.81 -4.22
CA VAL A 82 0.55 -7.75 -3.42
C VAL A 82 -0.19 -6.44 -3.66
N LYS A 83 -0.61 -5.80 -2.57
CA LYS A 83 -1.12 -4.43 -2.57
C LYS A 83 -0.03 -3.52 -2.01
N LEU A 84 0.25 -2.46 -2.76
CA LEU A 84 1.27 -1.47 -2.43
C LEU A 84 0.62 -0.12 -2.17
N ILE A 85 1.15 0.61 -1.20
CA ILE A 85 0.96 2.05 -1.05
C ILE A 85 2.01 2.73 -1.93
N THR A 86 1.53 3.47 -2.91
CA THR A 86 2.34 4.24 -3.86
C THR A 86 2.48 5.67 -3.37
N LEU A 87 3.69 6.19 -3.25
CA LEU A 87 3.93 7.56 -2.77
C LEU A 87 4.81 8.31 -3.74
N CYS A 88 4.40 9.54 -4.05
CA CYS A 88 5.19 10.47 -4.86
C CYS A 88 6.47 10.87 -4.11
N ARG A 89 7.44 11.45 -4.83
CA ARG A 89 8.74 11.83 -4.26
C ARG A 89 8.63 12.76 -3.04
N GLU A 90 7.61 13.62 -3.03
CA GLU A 90 7.37 14.56 -1.93
C GLU A 90 6.61 13.95 -0.75
N CYS A 91 5.73 12.98 -1.01
CA CYS A 91 4.88 12.36 0.02
C CYS A 91 5.60 11.25 0.78
N TYR A 92 6.54 10.54 0.13
CA TYR A 92 7.27 9.45 0.78
C TYR A 92 8.08 9.91 2.01
N PRO A 93 8.85 11.02 1.97
CA PRO A 93 9.53 11.52 3.17
C PRO A 93 8.58 11.92 4.30
N LYS A 94 7.40 12.49 3.98
CA LYS A 94 6.38 12.84 4.99
C LYS A 94 5.85 11.59 5.70
N PHE A 95 5.59 10.54 4.93
CA PHE A 95 5.20 9.24 5.46
C PHE A 95 6.26 8.65 6.37
N VAL A 96 7.52 8.56 5.92
CA VAL A 96 8.64 8.05 6.73
C VAL A 96 8.81 8.85 8.01
N LYS A 97 8.73 10.18 7.94
CA LYS A 97 8.81 11.05 9.12
C LYS A 97 7.72 10.73 10.14
N LYS A 98 6.47 10.56 9.70
CA LYS A 98 5.35 10.20 10.57
C LYS A 98 5.53 8.82 11.21
N VAL A 99 6.00 7.84 10.44
CA VAL A 99 6.34 6.50 10.96
C VAL A 99 7.38 6.61 12.08
N GLU A 100 8.44 7.40 11.88
CA GLU A 100 9.47 7.62 12.90
C GLU A 100 8.98 8.40 14.12
N GLU A 101 8.06 9.36 13.95
CA GLU A 101 7.40 10.06 15.06
C GLU A 101 6.61 9.08 15.94
N ILE A 102 5.83 8.19 15.32
CA ILE A 102 5.06 7.15 16.03
C ILE A 102 6.00 6.17 16.74
N LYS A 103 7.07 5.71 16.07
CA LYS A 103 8.09 4.86 16.72
C LYS A 103 8.67 5.55 17.95
N LYS A 104 9.03 6.84 17.86
CA LYS A 104 9.56 7.62 18.99
C LYS A 104 8.56 7.76 20.13
N GLU A 105 7.28 7.97 19.81
CA GLU A 105 6.23 8.07 20.81
C GLU A 105 6.04 6.73 21.55
N LEU A 106 5.94 5.63 20.81
CA LEU A 106 5.83 4.29 21.37
C LEU A 106 7.06 3.91 22.19
N LYS A 107 8.27 4.28 21.75
CA LYS A 107 9.53 4.03 22.49
C LYS A 107 9.52 4.58 23.92
N LYS A 108 8.71 5.60 24.24
CA LYS A 108 8.57 6.11 25.62
C LYS A 108 8.00 5.07 26.59
N TYR A 109 7.29 4.08 26.07
CA TYR A 109 6.70 2.96 26.83
C TYR A 109 7.53 1.67 26.73
N SER A 110 8.62 1.70 25.96
CA SER A 110 9.52 0.56 25.82
C SER A 110 10.39 0.44 27.06
N THR A 111 10.43 -0.75 27.66
CA THR A 111 11.46 -1.08 28.64
C THR A 111 12.50 -1.94 27.92
N GLY A 112 13.80 -1.71 28.16
CA GLY A 112 14.91 -2.36 27.44
C GLY A 112 15.02 -3.88 27.58
N PHE A 113 13.94 -4.56 28.01
CA PHE A 113 13.84 -6.00 28.13
C PHE A 113 13.42 -6.63 26.80
N LYS A 114 14.13 -7.70 26.43
CA LYS A 114 13.77 -8.53 25.27
C LYS A 114 12.59 -9.43 25.66
N VAL A 115 11.48 -9.28 24.96
CA VAL A 115 10.34 -10.21 25.07
C VAL A 115 10.77 -11.55 24.47
N TYR A 116 10.89 -12.58 25.29
CA TYR A 116 11.05 -13.95 24.81
C TYR A 116 9.68 -14.46 24.37
N VAL A 117 9.47 -14.56 23.05
CA VAL A 117 8.20 -14.97 22.45
C VAL A 117 7.81 -16.36 22.96
N THR A 118 6.72 -16.45 23.73
CA THR A 118 6.11 -17.71 24.14
C THR A 118 5.09 -18.18 23.10
N LYS A 119 4.57 -19.41 23.21
CA LYS A 119 3.62 -19.99 22.23
C LYS A 119 2.23 -19.33 22.22
N ASN A 120 1.88 -18.53 23.23
CA ASN A 120 0.55 -17.95 23.39
C ASN A 120 0.57 -16.44 23.16
N VAL A 121 0.69 -16.04 21.89
CA VAL A 121 0.67 -14.63 21.50
C VAL A 121 -0.65 -14.28 20.83
N ALA A 122 -1.38 -13.32 21.39
CA ALA A 122 -2.61 -12.79 20.79
C ALA A 122 -2.26 -11.68 19.80
N GLN A 123 -2.78 -11.76 18.57
CA GLN A 123 -2.54 -10.74 17.54
C GLN A 123 -3.61 -9.65 17.63
N VAL A 124 -3.19 -8.39 17.62
CA VAL A 124 -4.10 -7.23 17.69
C VAL A 124 -3.66 -6.18 16.69
N THR A 125 -4.61 -5.65 15.91
CA THR A 125 -4.35 -4.56 14.98
C THR A 125 -5.05 -3.29 15.45
N PHE A 126 -4.32 -2.19 15.60
CA PHE A 126 -4.86 -0.90 15.96
C PHE A 126 -4.99 -0.01 14.72
N ARG A 127 -6.18 0.57 14.54
CA ARG A 127 -6.45 1.50 13.44
C ARG A 127 -6.28 2.96 13.82
N ASP A 128 -6.26 3.26 15.10
CA ASP A 128 -6.11 4.61 15.63
C ASP A 128 -4.96 4.64 16.64
N ILE A 129 -4.05 5.61 16.46
CA ILE A 129 -2.83 5.72 17.26
C ILE A 129 -3.17 6.22 18.66
N LYS A 130 -4.13 7.13 18.81
CA LYS A 130 -4.52 7.64 20.13
C LYS A 130 -5.08 6.53 21.01
N SER A 131 -6.01 5.75 20.46
CA SER A 131 -6.59 4.57 21.11
C SER A 131 -5.52 3.55 21.49
N LEU A 132 -4.50 3.36 20.65
CA LEU A 132 -3.36 2.50 20.98
C LEU A 132 -2.60 3.02 22.20
N ILE A 133 -2.27 4.32 22.22
CA ILE A 133 -1.53 4.92 23.33
C ILE A 133 -2.34 4.84 24.64
N GLU A 134 -3.63 5.16 24.61
CA GLU A 134 -4.52 5.04 25.76
C GLU A 134 -4.57 3.60 26.28
N TRP A 135 -4.70 2.63 25.37
CA TRP A 135 -4.71 1.22 25.72
C TRP A 135 -3.39 0.76 26.33
N ILE A 136 -2.24 1.22 25.80
CA ILE A 136 -0.92 0.93 26.37
C ILE A 136 -0.85 1.47 27.81
N GLN A 137 -1.20 2.73 28.03
CA GLN A 137 -1.13 3.37 29.35
C GLN A 137 -1.99 2.64 30.39
N GLN A 138 -3.19 2.23 30.00
CA GLN A 138 -4.15 1.56 30.88
C GLN A 138 -3.74 0.12 31.18
N PHE A 139 -3.47 -0.68 30.14
CA PHE A 139 -3.45 -2.14 30.25
C PHE A 139 -2.08 -2.79 30.10
N ILE A 140 -1.04 -2.05 29.72
CA ILE A 140 0.25 -2.64 29.36
C ILE A 140 1.33 -2.29 30.37
N ILE A 141 2.10 -3.30 30.78
CA ILE A 141 3.25 -3.13 31.69
C ILE A 141 4.42 -2.55 30.91
N TYR A 142 4.73 -3.15 29.75
CA TYR A 142 5.80 -2.70 28.87
C TYR A 142 5.58 -3.20 27.43
N ILE A 143 6.24 -2.53 26.49
CA ILE A 143 6.31 -2.93 25.09
C ILE A 143 7.75 -3.22 24.65
N SER A 144 7.92 -4.02 23.61
CA SER A 144 9.20 -4.16 22.91
C SER A 144 9.50 -2.94 22.04
N GLU A 145 10.73 -2.84 21.53
CA GLU A 145 11.06 -1.82 20.54
C GLU A 145 10.16 -1.95 19.29
N PRO A 146 9.48 -0.87 18.86
CA PRO A 146 8.69 -0.86 17.64
C PRO A 146 9.56 -1.00 16.39
N CYS A 147 9.23 -1.94 15.53
CA CYS A 147 9.93 -2.21 14.28
C CYS A 147 8.96 -2.33 13.11
N GLU A 148 9.49 -2.43 11.90
CA GLU A 148 8.66 -2.73 10.72
C GLU A 148 8.43 -4.23 10.66
N GLY A 149 7.16 -4.63 10.52
CA GLY A 149 6.78 -6.03 10.60
C GLY A 149 5.44 -6.31 9.93
N TYR A 150 4.87 -7.45 10.27
CA TYR A 150 3.57 -7.86 9.76
C TYR A 150 2.83 -8.80 10.70
N ILE A 151 1.51 -8.71 10.67
CA ILE A 151 0.63 -9.73 11.23
C ILE A 151 0.11 -10.58 10.07
N GLU A 152 0.06 -11.90 10.30
CA GLU A 152 -0.48 -12.88 9.35
C GLU A 152 -1.78 -13.42 9.91
N ASP A 153 -2.88 -13.14 9.21
CA ASP A 153 -4.18 -13.72 9.45
C ASP A 153 -4.54 -14.62 8.28
N SER A 154 -4.48 -15.93 8.52
CA SER A 154 -4.90 -16.98 7.60
C SER A 154 -4.14 -16.97 6.26
N LYS A 155 -4.56 -16.11 5.32
CA LYS A 155 -3.98 -15.96 3.97
C LYS A 155 -3.54 -14.52 3.67
N GLU A 156 -3.67 -13.61 4.64
CA GLU A 156 -3.35 -12.21 4.47
C GLU A 156 -2.24 -11.78 5.42
N LYS A 157 -1.21 -11.14 4.86
CA LYS A 157 -0.17 -10.45 5.63
C LYS A 157 -0.42 -8.96 5.56
N VAL A 158 -0.62 -8.33 6.70
CA VAL A 158 -0.79 -6.88 6.83
C VAL A 158 0.52 -6.28 7.34
N PHE A 159 1.05 -5.29 6.63
CA PHE A 159 2.33 -4.65 6.95
C PHE A 159 2.16 -3.34 7.70
N GLY A 160 3.09 -3.03 8.59
CA GLY A 160 3.02 -1.84 9.41
C GLY A 160 4.10 -1.77 10.49
N LEU A 161 3.83 -0.97 11.51
CA LEU A 161 4.64 -0.93 12.73
C LEU A 161 4.20 -2.03 13.69
N GLU A 162 5.11 -2.95 13.96
CA GLU A 162 4.92 -4.10 14.83
C GLU A 162 5.68 -3.93 16.15
N PHE A 163 5.08 -4.41 17.25
CA PHE A 163 5.77 -4.63 18.52
C PHE A 163 5.02 -5.66 19.37
N TYR A 164 5.67 -6.13 20.42
CA TYR A 164 5.06 -6.99 21.43
C TYR A 164 4.73 -6.18 22.68
N ALA A 165 3.62 -6.50 23.33
CA ALA A 165 3.18 -5.85 24.57
C ALA A 165 2.75 -6.86 25.61
N VAL A 166 3.14 -6.65 26.87
CA VAL A 166 2.78 -7.54 27.99
C VAL A 166 1.69 -6.90 28.84
N ALA A 167 0.58 -7.62 29.00
CA ALA A 167 -0.58 -7.14 29.72
C ALA A 167 -0.33 -7.04 31.25
N LYS A 168 -0.92 -6.02 31.88
CA LYS A 168 -1.08 -5.94 33.35
C LYS A 168 -2.05 -7.00 33.85
N TYR A 169 -3.17 -7.18 33.15
CA TYR A 169 -4.22 -8.13 33.49
C TYR A 169 -4.96 -8.62 32.23
N PRO A 170 -5.28 -9.93 32.10
CA PRO A 170 -4.76 -11.02 32.91
C PRO A 170 -3.25 -11.17 32.73
N SER A 171 -2.54 -11.44 33.81
CA SER A 171 -1.08 -11.51 33.81
C SER A 171 -0.57 -12.61 32.87
N GLY A 172 0.46 -12.31 32.08
CA GLY A 172 1.15 -13.30 31.24
C GLY A 172 0.66 -13.39 29.79
N ILE A 173 -0.35 -12.61 29.39
CA ILE A 173 -0.70 -12.48 27.97
C ILE A 173 0.30 -11.55 27.27
N ILE A 174 0.85 -12.04 26.16
CA ILE A 174 1.67 -11.27 25.23
C ILE A 174 0.81 -10.95 24.00
N TYR A 175 0.71 -9.68 23.66
CA TYR A 175 0.08 -9.23 22.44
C TYR A 175 1.14 -8.95 21.38
N LYS A 176 0.94 -9.47 20.17
CA LYS A 176 1.62 -9.00 18.96
C LYS A 176 0.76 -7.92 18.35
N ILE A 177 1.24 -6.68 18.39
CA ILE A 177 0.49 -5.51 17.98
C ILE A 177 0.99 -5.01 16.64
N LEU A 178 0.07 -4.61 15.77
CA LEU A 178 0.36 -3.95 14.51
C LEU A 178 -0.43 -2.65 14.35
N VAL A 179 0.26 -1.58 13.93
CA VAL A 179 -0.36 -0.39 13.35
C VAL A 179 -0.13 -0.43 11.85
N PRO A 180 -1.16 -0.72 11.02
CA PRO A 180 -0.99 -0.85 9.58
C PRO A 180 -0.53 0.45 8.93
N TYR A 181 0.34 0.35 7.92
CA TYR A 181 0.82 1.54 7.21
C TYR A 181 -0.29 2.35 6.54
N ARG A 182 -1.38 1.68 6.13
CA ARG A 182 -2.56 2.36 5.60
C ARG A 182 -3.18 3.33 6.61
N GLU A 183 -3.18 2.97 7.88
CA GLU A 183 -3.79 3.81 8.92
C GLU A 183 -2.91 5.01 9.25
N ILE A 184 -1.58 4.83 9.28
CA ILE A 184 -0.61 5.93 9.37
C ILE A 184 -0.78 6.90 8.17
N LEU A 185 -0.99 6.36 6.97
CA LEU A 185 -1.25 7.15 5.78
C LEU A 185 -2.60 7.90 5.88
N ASN A 186 -3.64 7.26 6.39
CA ASN A 186 -4.95 7.87 6.59
C ASN A 186 -4.86 9.03 7.58
N GLU A 187 -4.12 8.89 8.67
CA GLU A 187 -3.91 9.97 9.63
C GLU A 187 -3.23 11.18 8.97
N LEU A 188 -2.23 10.96 8.11
CA LEU A 188 -1.59 12.05 7.35
C LEU A 188 -2.56 12.78 6.42
N LYS A 189 -3.52 12.07 5.80
CA LYS A 189 -4.53 12.70 4.95
C LYS A 189 -5.44 13.63 5.72
N HIS A 190 -5.91 13.19 6.89
CA HIS A 190 -6.90 13.94 7.66
C HIS A 190 -6.28 15.00 8.57
N GLY A 191 -5.06 14.75 9.09
CA GLY A 191 -4.30 15.73 9.88
C GLY A 191 -3.82 16.94 9.09
N SER A 192 -3.79 16.86 7.75
CA SER A 192 -3.45 18.00 6.88
C SER A 192 -4.59 19.01 6.70
N ASN A 193 -5.81 18.71 7.17
CA ASN A 193 -6.99 19.58 7.01
C ASN A 193 -7.32 20.43 8.25
N VAL A 194 -6.48 20.42 9.29
CA VAL A 194 -6.75 21.16 10.55
C VAL A 194 -5.87 22.43 10.66
N GLY A 195 -5.41 22.98 9.55
CA GLY A 195 -4.36 24.01 9.52
C GLY A 195 -4.60 25.26 8.68
N GLU A 196 -5.81 25.48 8.15
CA GLU A 196 -6.20 26.77 7.56
C GLU A 196 -7.46 27.28 8.27
N GLU A 197 -7.33 27.68 9.53
CA GLU A 197 -8.19 28.73 10.04
C GLU A 197 -7.81 30.02 9.30
N VAL A 198 -8.65 30.38 8.33
CA VAL A 198 -8.68 31.72 7.76
C VAL A 198 -8.98 32.66 8.92
N VAL A 199 -7.95 33.31 9.45
CA VAL A 199 -8.12 34.51 10.26
C VAL A 199 -8.68 35.57 9.30
N VAL A 200 -9.98 35.83 9.43
CA VAL A 200 -10.64 37.00 8.83
C VAL A 200 -10.27 38.23 9.64
#